data_AF-X1IWA8-F1
#
_entry.id   AF-X1IWA8-F1
#
_cell.length_a   1.000
_cell.length_b   1.000
_cell.length_c   1.000
_cell.angle_alpha   90.00
_cell.angle_beta   90.00
_cell.angle_gamma   90.00
#
_symmetry.space_group_name_H-M   'P 1'
#
loop_
_entity.id
_entity.type
_entity.pdbx_description
1 polymer ?
#
loop_
_entity_poly.entity_id
_entity_poly.type
_entity_poly.pdbx_seq_one_letter_code
_entity_poly.pdbx_strand_id
1 'polypeptide(L)'
;MGGKPLGQLEIDEHAAEAGIVTRLEAFVDTIKGFACSAGQHKIPHEYIYRGSSALINMKKTFLIPNMAPHAELLSPLMESYGIRAIVLPEPNRSNLLYADRVTSGVECLPFRVTLGDFLRFYHDNGTDLRNVEAFMAGAYGPCRLGKYALEQGRILKDLSINMPIRSSVSNNAYRDINIGPGFMRIAWRATVSMDYLQKLLWRTRPYEKQTGSADVMFEEYKGE
;
A
#
# COMPACT_ATOMS: atom_id res chain seq x y z
N MET A 1 13.26 -0.98 20.20
CA MET A 1 13.38 -2.45 20.02
C MET A 1 13.45 -3.09 21.40
N GLY A 2 12.55 -4.02 21.74
CA GLY A 2 12.36 -4.51 23.11
C GLY A 2 13.35 -5.59 23.54
N GLY A 3 14.59 -5.18 23.85
CA GLY A 3 15.62 -5.97 24.54
C GLY A 3 16.26 -7.14 23.79
N LYS A 4 15.62 -7.70 22.76
CA LYS A 4 16.12 -8.89 22.03
C LYS A 4 17.38 -8.59 21.21
N PRO A 5 18.33 -9.55 21.10
CA PRO A 5 19.51 -9.41 20.28
C PRO A 5 19.12 -9.39 18.79
N LEU A 6 19.74 -8.48 18.04
CA LEU A 6 19.53 -8.30 16.60
C LEU A 6 20.89 -8.42 15.89
N GLY A 7 20.95 -9.27 14.88
CA GLY A 7 22.08 -9.40 13.98
C GLY A 7 21.68 -8.84 12.62
N GLN A 8 22.32 -7.75 12.21
CA GLN A 8 22.19 -7.17 10.87
C GLN A 8 23.52 -7.39 10.15
N LEU A 9 23.47 -8.09 9.02
CA LEU A 9 24.62 -8.36 8.16
C LEU A 9 24.34 -7.70 6.81
N GLU A 10 25.06 -6.62 6.54
CA GLU A 10 25.12 -5.99 5.23
C GLU A 10 26.41 -6.47 4.55
N ILE A 11 26.28 -6.93 3.31
CA ILE A 11 27.35 -7.56 2.54
C ILE A 11 27.31 -6.94 1.14
N ASP A 12 28.39 -6.28 0.78
CA ASP A 12 28.65 -5.80 -0.57
C ASP A 12 29.68 -6.74 -1.20
N GLU A 13 29.26 -7.47 -2.23
CA GLU A 13 29.95 -8.58 -2.93
C GLU A 13 30.33 -9.86 -2.12
N HIS A 14 30.47 -10.98 -2.84
CA HIS A 14 30.75 -12.33 -2.31
C HIS A 14 32.22 -12.73 -2.52
N ALA A 15 32.92 -13.08 -1.44
CA ALA A 15 34.16 -13.88 -1.52
C ALA A 15 34.56 -14.58 -0.20
N ALA A 16 34.29 -13.98 0.97
CA ALA A 16 34.84 -14.41 2.26
C ALA A 16 33.83 -15.18 3.14
N GLU A 17 33.57 -16.45 2.81
CA GLU A 17 32.67 -17.35 3.56
C GLU A 17 32.94 -17.36 5.08
N ALA A 18 34.20 -17.51 5.49
CA ALA A 18 34.61 -17.52 6.89
C ALA A 18 34.15 -16.28 7.67
N GLY A 19 34.18 -15.10 7.02
CA GLY A 19 33.73 -13.85 7.63
C GLY A 19 32.21 -13.79 7.85
N ILE A 20 31.43 -14.57 7.11
CA ILE A 20 29.98 -14.70 7.33
C ILE A 20 29.73 -15.73 8.43
N VAL A 21 30.37 -16.91 8.34
CA VAL A 21 30.22 -18.01 9.32
C VAL A 21 30.53 -17.54 10.74
N THR A 22 31.70 -16.94 10.99
CA THR A 22 32.08 -16.48 12.34
C THR A 22 31.15 -15.39 12.88
N ARG A 23 30.57 -14.55 12.03
CA ARG A 23 29.56 -13.54 12.45
C ARG A 23 28.23 -14.19 12.82
N LEU A 24 27.82 -15.23 12.09
CA LEU A 24 26.64 -16.04 12.43
C LEU A 24 26.84 -16.80 13.73
N GLU A 25 28.01 -17.43 13.93
CA GLU A 25 28.36 -18.15 15.17
C GLU A 25 28.35 -17.22 16.39
N ALA A 26 29.02 -16.06 16.29
CA ALA A 26 29.01 -15.05 17.35
C ALA A 26 27.59 -14.53 17.66
N PHE A 27 26.73 -14.38 16.63
CA PHE A 27 25.34 -14.01 16.83
C PHE A 27 24.51 -15.13 17.47
N VAL A 28 24.74 -16.40 17.12
CA VAL A 28 24.13 -17.57 17.76
C VAL A 28 24.51 -17.64 19.24
N ASP A 29 25.77 -17.40 19.59
CA ASP A 29 26.20 -17.36 20.98
C ASP A 29 25.63 -16.15 21.74
N THR A 30 25.47 -15.01 21.07
CA THR A 30 24.72 -13.85 21.61
C THR A 30 23.25 -14.22 21.89
N ILE A 31 22.59 -14.98 21.00
CA ILE A 31 21.22 -15.49 21.22
C ILE A 31 21.17 -16.44 22.41
N LYS A 32 22.11 -17.40 22.53
CA LYS A 32 22.18 -18.34 23.66
C LYS A 32 22.39 -17.60 24.99
N GLY A 33 23.37 -16.70 25.04
CA GLY A 33 23.66 -15.90 26.22
C GLY A 33 22.48 -15.03 26.64
N PHE A 34 21.77 -14.44 25.66
CA PHE A 34 20.53 -13.71 25.91
C PHE A 34 19.41 -14.62 26.41
N ALA A 35 19.19 -15.79 25.81
CA ALA A 35 18.15 -16.73 26.24
C ALA A 35 18.32 -17.21 27.68
N CYS A 36 19.58 -17.35 28.14
CA CYS A 36 19.91 -17.71 29.52
C CYS A 36 19.79 -16.55 30.53
N SER A 37 19.77 -15.29 30.09
CA SER A 37 19.82 -14.09 30.96
C SER A 37 18.59 -13.19 30.88
N ALA A 38 17.78 -13.31 29.82
CA ALA A 38 16.61 -12.47 29.60
C ALA A 38 15.37 -13.00 30.35
N GLY A 39 14.86 -12.18 31.27
CA GLY A 39 13.51 -12.37 31.79
C GLY A 39 12.46 -12.32 30.67
N GLN A 40 11.34 -13.02 30.83
CA GLN A 40 10.25 -13.04 29.85
C GLN A 40 9.68 -11.63 29.60
N HIS A 41 10.17 -10.96 28.56
CA HIS A 41 9.69 -9.65 28.17
C HIS A 41 8.30 -9.78 27.54
N LYS A 42 7.26 -9.58 28.35
CA LYS A 42 5.86 -9.57 27.90
C LYS A 42 5.65 -8.42 26.92
N ILE A 43 5.69 -8.73 25.63
CA ILE A 43 5.30 -7.80 24.57
C ILE A 43 3.80 -7.49 24.79
N PRO A 44 3.41 -6.22 24.96
CA PRO A 44 1.99 -5.87 25.06
C PRO A 44 1.25 -6.32 23.80
N HIS A 45 0.09 -6.96 23.98
CA HIS A 45 -0.61 -7.66 22.89
C HIS A 45 -1.00 -6.73 21.72
N GLU A 46 -1.10 -5.43 21.99
CA GLU A 46 -1.33 -4.36 21.00
C GLU A 46 -0.22 -4.20 19.94
N TYR A 47 1.00 -4.68 20.20
CA TYR A 47 2.11 -4.71 19.23
C TYR A 47 2.15 -6.01 18.43
N ILE A 48 1.33 -7.01 18.78
CA ILE A 48 1.17 -8.25 18.01
C ILE A 48 0.16 -7.95 16.89
N TYR A 49 0.59 -7.23 15.85
CA TYR A 49 -0.31 -6.75 14.80
C TYR A 49 -0.89 -7.91 13.97
N ARG A 50 -2.20 -8.14 14.08
CA ARG A 50 -2.93 -9.26 13.45
C ARG A 50 -3.67 -8.84 12.17
N GLY A 51 -2.89 -8.55 11.14
CA GLY A 51 -3.38 -8.39 9.76
C GLY A 51 -4.23 -7.14 9.50
N SER A 52 -4.53 -6.92 8.22
CA SER A 52 -5.60 -6.02 7.78
C SER A 52 -6.79 -6.86 7.35
N SER A 53 -8.01 -6.37 7.57
CA SER A 53 -9.24 -7.06 7.18
C SER A 53 -9.67 -6.63 5.78
N ALA A 54 -10.12 -7.59 4.96
CA ALA A 54 -10.71 -7.33 3.64
C ALA A 54 -12.19 -6.88 3.70
N LEU A 55 -12.85 -7.03 4.85
CA LEU A 55 -14.28 -6.72 5.00
C LEU A 55 -14.55 -5.23 4.81
N ILE A 56 -15.30 -4.88 3.77
CA ILE A 56 -15.78 -3.52 3.52
C ILE A 56 -17.04 -3.26 4.35
N ASN A 57 -17.07 -2.11 5.04
CA ASN A 57 -18.29 -1.61 5.67
C ASN A 57 -19.03 -0.69 4.70
N MET A 58 -20.13 -1.17 4.11
CA MET A 58 -21.00 -0.43 3.18
C MET A 58 -21.45 0.95 3.69
N LYS A 59 -21.48 1.16 5.03
CA LYS A 59 -21.88 2.43 5.65
C LYS A 59 -20.78 3.48 5.64
N LYS A 60 -19.55 3.15 5.25
CA LYS A 60 -18.40 4.05 5.23
C LYS A 60 -18.00 4.43 3.81
N THR A 61 -17.23 5.52 3.70
CA THR A 61 -16.58 5.95 2.47
C THR A 61 -15.18 5.33 2.39
N PHE A 62 -14.85 4.77 1.24
CA PHE A 62 -13.63 4.01 1.01
C PHE A 62 -12.62 4.83 0.22
N LEU A 63 -11.44 5.11 0.78
CA LEU A 63 -10.39 5.85 0.08
C LEU A 63 -9.51 4.89 -0.72
N ILE A 64 -9.36 5.14 -2.00
CA ILE A 64 -8.53 4.37 -2.92
C ILE A 64 -7.37 5.28 -3.39
N PRO A 65 -6.09 4.92 -3.16
CA PRO A 65 -4.98 5.71 -3.69
C PRO A 65 -4.96 5.67 -5.23
N ASN A 66 -4.67 6.80 -5.89
CA ASN A 66 -4.51 6.82 -7.35
C ASN A 66 -3.12 6.27 -7.72
N MET A 67 -3.08 4.94 -7.85
CA MET A 67 -1.87 4.19 -8.24
C MET A 67 -1.71 4.08 -9.77
N ALA A 68 -2.79 4.30 -10.52
CA ALA A 68 -2.88 4.24 -11.98
C ALA A 68 -4.29 4.72 -12.41
N PRO A 69 -4.49 5.16 -13.68
CA PRO A 69 -5.81 5.50 -14.24
C PRO A 69 -6.89 4.41 -14.06
N HIS A 70 -6.50 3.14 -13.90
CA HIS A 70 -7.42 2.05 -13.55
C HIS A 70 -8.13 2.24 -12.21
N ALA A 71 -7.54 2.98 -11.27
CA ALA A 71 -8.12 3.26 -9.96
C ALA A 71 -9.38 4.13 -10.11
N GLU A 72 -9.38 5.09 -11.02
CA GLU A 72 -10.50 6.02 -11.29
C GLU A 72 -11.77 5.26 -11.69
N LEU A 73 -11.62 4.14 -12.43
CA LEU A 73 -12.73 3.25 -12.79
C LEU A 73 -13.33 2.46 -11.61
N LEU A 74 -12.59 2.32 -10.49
CA LEU A 74 -13.09 1.61 -9.31
C LEU A 74 -14.15 2.42 -8.57
N SER A 75 -14.04 3.74 -8.50
CA SER A 75 -15.02 4.60 -7.79
C SER A 75 -16.46 4.42 -8.32
N PRO A 76 -16.77 4.73 -9.59
CA PRO A 76 -18.13 4.61 -10.11
C PRO A 76 -18.60 3.16 -10.17
N LEU A 77 -17.68 2.20 -10.35
CA LEU A 77 -18.03 0.79 -10.31
C LEU A 77 -18.45 0.34 -8.91
N MET A 78 -17.71 0.74 -7.86
CA MET A 78 -18.06 0.42 -6.48
C MET A 78 -19.36 1.10 -6.07
N GLU A 79 -19.60 2.33 -6.51
CA GLU A 79 -20.87 3.04 -6.32
C GLU A 79 -22.05 2.33 -6.97
N SER A 80 -21.87 1.74 -8.17
CA SER A 80 -22.92 0.96 -8.84
C SER A 80 -23.33 -0.31 -8.06
N TYR A 81 -22.49 -0.77 -7.12
CA TYR A 81 -22.77 -1.85 -6.17
C TYR A 81 -23.11 -1.35 -4.75
N GLY A 82 -23.37 -0.04 -4.60
CA GLY A 82 -23.79 0.58 -3.33
C GLY A 82 -22.67 0.86 -2.33
N ILE A 83 -21.40 0.77 -2.76
CA ILE A 83 -20.24 1.09 -1.92
C ILE A 83 -19.80 2.52 -2.23
N ARG A 84 -19.76 3.39 -1.21
CA ARG A 84 -19.21 4.74 -1.38
C ARG A 84 -17.69 4.64 -1.45
N ALA A 85 -17.11 4.95 -2.61
CA ALA A 85 -15.68 4.96 -2.84
C ALA A 85 -15.25 6.35 -3.35
N ILE A 86 -14.05 6.78 -2.97
CA ILE A 86 -13.40 7.98 -3.47
C ILE A 86 -11.98 7.59 -3.86
N VAL A 87 -11.64 7.82 -5.11
CA VAL A 87 -10.25 7.77 -5.58
C VAL A 87 -9.58 9.09 -5.21
N LEU A 88 -8.44 9.00 -4.52
CA LEU A 88 -7.68 10.16 -4.08
C LEU A 88 -7.06 10.89 -5.29
N PRO A 89 -6.89 12.22 -5.26
CA PRO A 89 -6.35 12.98 -6.38
C PRO A 89 -4.90 12.58 -6.68
N GLU A 90 -4.40 12.92 -7.87
CA GLU A 90 -3.01 12.62 -8.25
C GLU A 90 -2.01 13.09 -7.17
N PRO A 91 -1.05 12.22 -6.78
CA PRO A 91 -0.08 12.56 -5.75
C PRO A 91 0.83 13.72 -6.18
N ASN A 92 0.97 14.72 -5.30
CA ASN A 92 1.85 15.87 -5.54
C ASN A 92 2.94 15.97 -4.47
N ARG A 93 3.73 17.05 -4.50
CA ARG A 93 4.83 17.28 -3.54
C ARG A 93 4.40 17.25 -2.08
N SER A 94 3.16 17.61 -1.76
CA SER A 94 2.63 17.55 -0.40
C SER A 94 2.44 16.11 0.08
N ASN A 95 2.06 15.17 -0.78
CA ASN A 95 1.92 13.75 -0.43
C ASN A 95 3.27 13.20 0.07
N LEU A 96 4.36 13.47 -0.65
CA LEU A 96 5.72 13.09 -0.23
C LEU A 96 6.17 13.84 1.04
N LEU A 97 5.95 15.15 1.14
CA LEU A 97 6.24 15.92 2.36
C LEU A 97 5.51 15.37 3.59
N TYR A 98 4.28 14.87 3.39
CA TYR A 98 3.51 13.98 4.26
C TYR A 98 4.34 12.80 4.79
N ALA A 99 4.64 11.86 3.90
CA ALA A 99 5.28 10.60 4.26
C ALA A 99 6.72 10.76 4.78
N ASP A 100 7.48 11.71 4.27
CA ASP A 100 8.90 11.91 4.62
C ASP A 100 9.11 12.29 6.09
N ARG A 101 8.09 12.82 6.77
CA ARG A 101 8.12 13.12 8.22
C ARG A 101 7.97 11.88 9.10
N VAL A 102 7.53 10.76 8.53
CA VAL A 102 7.10 9.54 9.26
C VAL A 102 7.66 8.24 8.67
N THR A 103 8.55 8.35 7.68
CA THR A 103 9.27 7.25 7.02
C THR A 103 10.77 7.46 7.14
N SER A 104 11.57 6.40 7.10
CA SER A 104 13.03 6.51 7.24
C SER A 104 13.79 6.61 5.91
N GLY A 105 13.07 6.59 4.78
CA GLY A 105 13.64 6.66 3.43
C GLY A 105 14.09 5.31 2.86
N VAL A 106 14.03 4.24 3.65
CA VAL A 106 14.31 2.85 3.22
C VAL A 106 13.08 2.18 2.57
N GLU A 107 11.93 2.83 2.63
CA GLU A 107 10.68 2.45 2.00
C GLU A 107 10.68 2.82 0.51
N CYS A 108 10.20 1.91 -0.33
CA CYS A 108 10.08 2.14 -1.76
C CYS A 108 9.11 3.29 -2.07
N LEU A 109 9.38 4.06 -3.12
CA LEU A 109 8.62 5.26 -3.46
C LEU A 109 7.09 5.08 -3.45
N PRO A 110 6.50 3.99 -4.00
CA PRO A 110 5.04 3.81 -3.95
C PRO A 110 4.46 3.69 -2.52
N PHE A 111 5.24 3.25 -1.54
CA PHE A 111 4.83 3.27 -0.13
C PHE A 111 4.70 4.69 0.39
N ARG A 112 5.71 5.54 0.12
CA ARG A 112 5.74 6.96 0.53
C ARG A 112 4.67 7.77 -0.20
N VAL A 113 4.46 7.52 -1.48
CA VAL A 113 3.37 8.12 -2.28
C VAL A 113 2.01 7.77 -1.68
N THR A 114 1.67 6.48 -1.56
CA THR A 114 0.33 6.07 -1.10
C THR A 114 0.05 6.34 0.39
N LEU A 115 1.07 6.30 1.26
CA LEU A 115 0.96 6.80 2.63
C LEU A 115 0.71 8.32 2.61
N GLY A 116 1.39 9.04 1.73
CA GLY A 116 1.20 10.46 1.47
C GLY A 116 -0.22 10.81 1.07
N ASP A 117 -0.90 9.97 0.28
CA ASP A 117 -2.30 10.16 -0.11
C ASP A 117 -3.22 10.16 1.11
N PHE A 118 -3.07 9.18 2.02
CA PHE A 118 -3.88 9.10 3.25
C PHE A 118 -3.56 10.24 4.24
N LEU A 119 -2.28 10.60 4.38
CA LEU A 119 -1.86 11.72 5.24
C LEU A 119 -2.35 13.07 4.70
N ARG A 120 -2.26 13.28 3.39
CA ARG A 120 -2.79 14.48 2.73
C ARG A 120 -4.31 14.53 2.85
N PHE A 121 -5.02 13.43 2.62
CA PHE A 121 -6.48 13.40 2.80
C PHE A 121 -6.88 13.83 4.23
N TYR A 122 -6.16 13.33 5.25
CA TYR A 122 -6.36 13.76 6.64
C TYR A 122 -6.04 15.25 6.87
N HIS A 123 -4.97 15.78 6.28
CA HIS A 123 -4.66 17.21 6.39
C HIS A 123 -5.65 18.12 5.65
N ASP A 124 -6.14 17.70 4.48
CA ASP A 124 -7.06 18.47 3.64
C ASP A 124 -8.51 18.44 4.17
N ASN A 125 -8.93 17.34 4.84
CA ASN A 125 -10.32 17.15 5.32
C ASN A 125 -10.47 17.21 6.87
N GLY A 126 -9.38 17.22 7.63
CA GLY A 126 -9.39 17.30 9.08
C GLY A 126 -9.70 15.97 9.79
N THR A 127 -10.21 16.07 11.01
CA THR A 127 -10.21 14.96 11.99
C THR A 127 -11.44 14.06 12.01
N ASP A 128 -12.53 14.37 11.29
CA ASP A 128 -13.73 13.51 11.27
C ASP A 128 -13.62 12.34 10.28
N LEU A 129 -12.74 11.40 10.61
CA LEU A 129 -12.52 10.17 9.85
C LEU A 129 -13.45 9.02 10.29
N ARG A 130 -14.44 9.27 11.16
CA ARG A 130 -15.30 8.22 11.76
C ARG A 130 -15.99 7.35 10.73
N ASN A 131 -16.38 7.96 9.61
CA ASN A 131 -17.10 7.34 8.50
C ASN A 131 -16.20 6.95 7.32
N VAL A 132 -14.87 6.98 7.50
CA VAL A 132 -13.89 6.74 6.43
C VAL A 132 -13.04 5.51 6.74
N GLU A 133 -12.75 4.72 5.70
CA GLU A 133 -11.76 3.63 5.75
C GLU A 133 -10.88 3.70 4.49
N ALA A 134 -9.60 3.41 4.63
CA ALA A 134 -8.66 3.40 3.50
C ALA A 134 -8.57 1.98 2.90
N PHE A 135 -8.25 1.90 1.61
CA PHE A 135 -7.93 0.65 0.93
C PHE A 135 -6.47 0.63 0.50
N MET A 136 -5.82 -0.51 0.72
CA MET A 136 -4.50 -0.78 0.15
C MET A 136 -4.47 -2.19 -0.43
N ALA A 137 -4.15 -2.29 -1.72
CA ALA A 137 -3.98 -3.57 -2.39
C ALA A 137 -2.83 -4.36 -1.75
N GLY A 138 -3.07 -5.63 -1.41
CA GLY A 138 -2.06 -6.55 -0.94
C GLY A 138 -1.54 -7.44 -2.07
N ALA A 139 -0.29 -7.89 -1.96
CA ALA A 139 0.29 -8.90 -2.84
C ALA A 139 0.97 -10.01 -2.04
N TYR A 140 0.98 -11.22 -2.59
CA TYR A 140 1.77 -12.34 -2.08
C TYR A 140 3.07 -12.46 -2.88
N GLY A 141 4.19 -12.73 -2.21
CA GLY A 141 5.51 -12.85 -2.82
C GLY A 141 6.56 -11.91 -2.20
N PRO A 142 7.71 -11.70 -2.86
CA PRO A 142 8.82 -10.89 -2.32
C PRO A 142 8.55 -9.37 -2.32
N CYS A 143 7.44 -8.91 -2.93
CA CYS A 143 7.11 -7.50 -3.00
C CYS A 143 6.69 -6.95 -1.63
N ARG A 144 7.27 -5.81 -1.22
CA ARG A 144 6.93 -5.13 0.04
C ARG A 144 5.47 -4.64 0.09
N LEU A 145 4.76 -4.58 -1.05
CA LEU A 145 3.34 -4.23 -1.16
C LEU A 145 2.45 -5.04 -0.21
N GLY A 146 2.73 -6.34 -0.01
CA GLY A 146 2.02 -7.19 0.96
C GLY A 146 2.14 -6.76 2.43
N LYS A 147 2.97 -5.75 2.74
CA LYS A 147 3.11 -5.13 4.07
C LYS A 147 2.60 -3.69 4.14
N TYR A 148 2.25 -3.05 3.01
CA TYR A 148 1.86 -1.63 2.98
C TYR A 148 0.72 -1.33 3.94
N ALA A 149 -0.40 -2.05 3.84
CA ALA A 149 -1.57 -1.87 4.70
C ALA A 149 -1.27 -1.99 6.21
N LEU A 150 -0.32 -2.88 6.57
CA LEU A 150 0.03 -3.13 7.98
C LEU A 150 0.91 -2.00 8.52
N GLU A 151 1.96 -1.62 7.79
CA GLU A 151 2.90 -0.57 8.22
C GLU A 151 2.29 0.83 8.13
N GLN A 152 1.52 1.13 7.08
CA GLN A 152 0.76 2.38 6.99
C GLN A 152 -0.29 2.44 8.10
N GLY A 153 -1.01 1.35 8.38
CA GLY A 153 -1.97 1.27 9.48
C GLY A 153 -1.31 1.44 10.86
N ARG A 154 -0.07 0.96 11.04
CA ARG A 154 0.74 1.22 12.23
C ARG A 154 1.12 2.70 12.33
N ILE A 155 1.65 3.30 11.26
CA ILE A 155 2.05 4.72 11.24
C ILE A 155 0.84 5.62 11.54
N LEU A 156 -0.32 5.39 10.93
CA LEU A 156 -1.54 6.15 11.21
C LEU A 156 -1.98 6.01 12.69
N LYS A 157 -1.87 4.81 13.27
CA LYS A 157 -2.12 4.59 14.72
C LYS A 157 -1.11 5.33 15.59
N ASP A 158 0.18 5.30 15.25
CA ASP A 158 1.26 5.99 15.98
C ASP A 158 1.05 7.52 15.95
N LEU A 159 0.45 8.06 14.88
CA LEU A 159 0.01 9.45 14.73
C LEU A 159 -1.35 9.77 15.37
N SER A 160 -2.00 8.81 16.03
CA SER A 160 -3.37 8.90 16.56
C SER A 160 -4.46 9.21 15.50
N ILE A 161 -4.21 8.90 14.23
CA ILE A 161 -5.16 9.05 13.12
C ILE A 161 -6.03 7.79 13.04
N ASN A 162 -7.32 7.93 13.35
CA ASN A 162 -8.27 6.81 13.31
C ASN A 162 -8.80 6.56 11.88
N MET A 163 -7.93 6.05 11.02
CA MET A 163 -8.26 5.62 9.65
C MET A 163 -7.87 4.14 9.46
N PRO A 164 -8.82 3.19 9.65
CA PRO A 164 -8.54 1.78 9.42
C PRO A 164 -8.22 1.53 7.95
N ILE A 165 -7.08 0.87 7.67
CA ILE A 165 -6.74 0.41 6.34
C ILE A 165 -7.26 -1.03 6.16
N ARG A 166 -8.09 -1.23 5.15
CA ARG A 166 -8.55 -2.52 4.63
C ARG A 166 -7.63 -3.00 3.51
N SER A 167 -7.48 -4.30 3.37
CA SER A 167 -6.60 -4.90 2.37
C SER A 167 -7.11 -6.26 1.92
N SER A 168 -6.92 -6.54 0.65
CA SER A 168 -7.29 -7.80 -0.02
C SER A 168 -6.18 -8.18 -1.00
N VAL A 169 -6.09 -9.47 -1.33
CA VAL A 169 -5.01 -10.04 -2.16
C VAL A 169 -5.57 -10.75 -3.39
N SER A 170 -4.87 -10.63 -4.52
CA SER A 170 -5.26 -11.27 -5.78
C SER A 170 -5.26 -12.81 -5.73
N ASN A 171 -4.55 -13.43 -4.77
CA ASN A 171 -4.44 -14.89 -4.61
C ASN A 171 -5.79 -15.63 -4.47
N ASN A 172 -6.83 -14.97 -3.95
CA ASN A 172 -8.18 -15.53 -3.84
C ASN A 172 -9.18 -14.92 -4.87
N ALA A 173 -8.65 -14.19 -5.86
CA ALA A 173 -9.38 -13.34 -6.80
C ALA A 173 -10.27 -12.28 -6.11
N TYR A 174 -9.76 -11.63 -5.06
CA TYR A 174 -10.42 -10.58 -4.27
C TYR A 174 -11.79 -11.01 -3.68
N ARG A 175 -11.99 -12.32 -3.47
CA ARG A 175 -13.26 -12.91 -3.00
C ARG A 175 -13.58 -12.51 -1.56
N ASP A 176 -12.55 -12.21 -0.77
CA ASP A 176 -12.61 -11.74 0.61
C ASP A 176 -13.23 -10.34 0.79
N ILE A 177 -13.32 -9.54 -0.28
CA ILE A 177 -14.01 -8.24 -0.28
C ILE A 177 -15.55 -8.42 -0.26
N ASN A 178 -16.07 -9.57 -0.69
CA ASN A 178 -17.48 -9.97 -0.62
C ASN A 178 -18.50 -9.05 -1.35
N ILE A 179 -18.08 -8.35 -2.42
CA ILE A 179 -18.97 -7.54 -3.30
C ILE A 179 -19.76 -8.44 -4.30
N GLY A 180 -19.30 -9.69 -4.46
CA GLY A 180 -19.94 -10.70 -5.32
C GLY A 180 -19.30 -10.84 -6.71
N PRO A 181 -19.59 -11.94 -7.44
CA PRO A 181 -18.90 -12.28 -8.69
C PRO A 181 -19.28 -11.39 -9.88
N GLY A 182 -20.41 -10.68 -9.82
CA GLY A 182 -20.82 -9.71 -10.82
C GLY A 182 -19.86 -8.52 -10.89
N PHE A 183 -19.56 -7.93 -9.72
CA PHE A 183 -18.60 -6.83 -9.59
C PHE A 183 -17.24 -7.20 -10.18
N MET A 184 -16.67 -8.34 -9.77
CA MET A 184 -15.37 -8.80 -10.27
C MET A 184 -15.32 -8.96 -11.79
N ARG A 185 -16.42 -9.39 -12.43
CA ARG A 185 -16.51 -9.53 -13.88
C ARG A 185 -16.52 -8.18 -14.60
N ILE A 186 -17.21 -7.18 -14.05
CA ILE A 186 -17.25 -5.83 -14.63
C ILE A 186 -15.92 -5.10 -14.36
N ALA A 187 -15.38 -5.21 -13.14
CA ALA A 187 -14.05 -4.69 -12.78
C ALA A 187 -12.98 -5.20 -13.75
N TRP A 188 -12.92 -6.51 -14.00
CA TRP A 188 -11.98 -7.09 -14.95
C TRP A 188 -12.13 -6.53 -16.37
N ARG A 189 -13.37 -6.33 -16.86
CA ARG A 189 -13.62 -5.72 -18.17
C ARG A 189 -13.14 -4.27 -18.20
N ALA A 190 -13.45 -3.49 -17.18
CA ALA A 190 -13.01 -2.09 -17.05
C ALA A 190 -11.48 -1.98 -17.01
N THR A 191 -10.81 -2.84 -16.23
CA THR A 191 -9.33 -2.93 -16.20
C THR A 191 -8.75 -3.23 -17.58
N VAL A 192 -9.27 -4.24 -18.29
CA VAL A 192 -8.79 -4.61 -19.62
C VAL A 192 -9.07 -3.52 -20.67
N SER A 193 -10.21 -2.81 -20.58
CA SER A 193 -10.49 -1.65 -21.44
C SER A 193 -9.48 -0.52 -21.23
N MET A 194 -9.14 -0.20 -19.98
CA MET A 194 -8.10 0.79 -19.66
C MET A 194 -6.71 0.36 -20.13
N ASP A 195 -6.36 -0.93 -20.00
CA ASP A 195 -5.11 -1.48 -20.56
C ASP A 195 -5.01 -1.27 -22.07
N TYR A 196 -6.12 -1.44 -22.81
CA TYR A 196 -6.14 -1.18 -24.25
C TYR A 196 -5.99 0.31 -24.56
N LEU A 197 -6.66 1.19 -23.81
CA LEU A 197 -6.56 2.63 -23.99
C LEU A 197 -5.14 3.14 -23.71
N GLN A 198 -4.49 2.67 -22.63
CA GLN A 198 -3.09 2.98 -22.33
C GLN A 198 -2.12 2.43 -23.41
N LYS A 199 -2.36 1.21 -23.93
CA LYS A 199 -1.56 0.67 -25.04
C LYS A 199 -1.68 1.50 -26.32
N LEU A 200 -2.86 2.07 -26.60
CA LEU A 200 -3.05 2.99 -27.71
C LEU A 200 -2.27 4.28 -27.46
N LEU A 201 -2.45 4.91 -26.30
CA LEU A 201 -1.72 6.11 -25.87
C LEU A 201 -0.20 5.95 -26.00
N TRP A 202 0.40 4.90 -25.42
CA TRP A 202 1.85 4.70 -25.49
C TRP A 202 2.34 4.34 -26.89
N ARG A 203 1.47 3.80 -27.75
CA ARG A 203 1.77 3.56 -29.17
C ARG A 203 1.71 4.84 -30.00
N THR A 204 0.85 5.81 -29.65
CA THR A 204 0.66 7.05 -30.43
C THR A 204 1.52 8.21 -29.95
N ARG A 205 1.72 8.38 -28.63
CA ARG A 205 2.46 9.50 -28.02
C ARG A 205 3.86 9.72 -28.63
N PRO A 206 4.68 8.69 -28.97
CA PRO A 206 5.97 8.90 -29.63
C PRO A 206 5.92 9.46 -31.06
N TYR A 207 4.74 9.46 -31.70
CA TYR A 207 4.52 9.91 -33.09
C TYR A 207 3.58 11.13 -33.18
N GLU A 208 3.24 11.76 -32.05
CA GLU A 208 2.36 12.91 -32.05
C GLU A 208 3.03 14.13 -32.73
N LYS A 209 2.28 14.84 -33.58
CA LYS A 209 2.79 16.03 -34.30
C LYS A 209 2.75 17.30 -33.45
N GLN A 210 1.86 17.32 -32.46
CA GLN A 210 1.69 18.36 -31.48
C GLN A 210 1.77 17.69 -30.12
N THR A 211 2.64 18.18 -29.25
CA THR A 211 2.90 17.58 -27.95
C THR A 211 1.65 17.60 -27.07
N GLY A 212 1.33 16.47 -26.45
CA GLY A 212 0.15 16.28 -25.60
C GLY A 212 -1.15 15.97 -26.36
N SER A 213 -1.16 15.92 -27.70
CA SER A 213 -2.36 15.54 -28.46
C SER A 213 -2.78 14.10 -28.20
N ALA A 214 -1.83 13.19 -27.94
CA ALA A 214 -2.18 11.82 -27.55
C ALA A 214 -2.79 11.75 -26.14
N ASP A 215 -2.41 12.66 -25.24
CA ASP A 215 -2.91 12.74 -23.88
C ASP A 215 -4.34 13.31 -23.83
N VAL A 216 -4.62 14.39 -24.58
CA VAL A 216 -5.99 14.93 -24.70
C VAL A 216 -6.98 13.86 -25.20
N MET A 217 -6.59 13.09 -26.22
CA MET A 217 -7.40 11.97 -26.73
C MET A 217 -7.52 10.80 -25.72
N PHE A 218 -6.56 10.64 -24.80
CA PHE A 218 -6.66 9.63 -23.74
C PHE A 218 -7.68 10.04 -22.69
N GLU A 219 -7.63 11.29 -22.20
CA GLU A 219 -8.56 11.78 -21.18
C GLU A 219 -10.02 11.83 -21.70
N GLU A 220 -10.25 12.29 -22.94
CA GLU A 220 -11.57 12.29 -23.59
C GLU A 220 -12.22 10.89 -23.60
N TYR A 221 -11.42 9.85 -23.89
CA TYR A 221 -11.89 8.46 -23.93
C TYR A 221 -11.85 7.75 -22.56
N LYS A 222 -11.16 8.34 -21.58
CA LYS A 222 -11.19 7.92 -20.17
C LYS A 222 -12.52 8.33 -19.51
N GLY A 223 -13.05 9.49 -19.90
CA GLY A 223 -14.34 10.03 -19.47
C GLY A 223 -14.28 11.37 -18.73
N GLU A 224 -13.27 12.20 -19.03
CA GLU A 224 -13.19 13.61 -18.58
C GLU A 224 -13.70 14.59 -19.66
#